data_AF-R4KH34-F1
#
_entry.id   AF-R4KH34-F1
#
_cell.length_a   1.000
_cell.length_b   1.000
_cell.length_c   1.000
_cell.angle_alpha   90.00
_cell.angle_beta   90.00
_cell.angle_gamma   90.00
#
_symmetry.space_group_name_H-M   'P 1'
#
loop_
_entity.id
_entity.type
_entity.pdbx_description
1 polymer ?
#
loop_
_entity_poly.entity_id
_entity_poly.type
_entity_poly.pdbx_seq_one_letter_code
_entity_poly.pdbx_strand_id
1 'polypeptide(L)'
;MIKLLKTNNVNLKKLMYRLFIFLIIITCIIVLVISVKKIFNVDIIGVFKNLFLLKYLPKLGNNTSYGLIFIFGILTSFHCIGMCGGIAISQTVKKSEIENSNNRLHSVVLPSLIYNIGRVTSYTIVGAVVGGLGGIISFAGVWKGIVPIISGIFMIIMAINLLGIFKFLRRLNITMPYFAAKKIFEGNSYSPIIVGLLSGLMPCGPLQMMQLYALSTKSILYGAVSMLVFSMGTMPLLFTFGTINTFLNKKFSKIILKVSAVLVFSLGVVMIGRGLALAGISIEMPNMNIVKNGDIAFAVIKGNSQTVQAEVQSDTFPEIVVVKGIPVKWNMHVDKDNLNDCNKEFQVSKLKIDKGLAAGDNIVEFTPDEAGNFTYTCWMGMIKSKVIVVDNQSDLNKIEKKSTAPTSTQQISTSSATSISSSKTSSNSNAPVQTFTGYITTEDDFATNLKEDTAFMIYMRLMTLSGLGITFQQDGKWVFYYIDGNIATDNKKHGEKWTFDGTGSQLDAWKLVESQAKENNGVNKMKPVPVTITGILNGNTQTNPGLDADGKYFPIIVVKSMTKN
;
A
#
# COMPACT_ATOMS: atom_id res chain seq x y z
N MET A 1 -13.35 -47.26 27.70
CA MET A 1 -13.46 -46.31 26.57
C MET A 1 -14.83 -46.27 25.90
N ILE A 2 -15.64 -47.34 25.92
CA ILE A 2 -17.01 -47.37 25.34
C ILE A 2 -18.09 -46.74 26.27
N LYS A 3 -17.78 -46.52 27.56
CA LYS A 3 -18.72 -45.92 28.54
C LYS A 3 -18.71 -44.38 28.59
N LEU A 4 -17.81 -43.72 27.85
CA LEU A 4 -17.72 -42.25 27.77
C LEU A 4 -18.46 -41.64 26.57
N LEU A 5 -19.03 -42.47 25.69
CA LEU A 5 -19.81 -42.00 24.52
C LEU A 5 -21.32 -41.90 24.80
N LYS A 6 -21.79 -42.19 26.03
CA LYS A 6 -23.22 -42.22 26.37
C LYS A 6 -23.73 -40.94 27.06
N THR A 7 -22.92 -39.88 27.12
CA THR A 7 -23.22 -38.66 27.90
C THR A 7 -23.22 -37.37 27.09
N ASN A 8 -23.44 -37.43 25.77
CA ASN A 8 -23.72 -36.23 24.99
C ASN A 8 -24.69 -36.53 23.87
N ASN A 9 -25.97 -36.55 24.21
CA ASN A 9 -27.06 -36.48 23.24
C ASN A 9 -27.13 -35.04 22.67
N VAL A 10 -26.06 -34.59 22.01
CA VAL A 10 -26.06 -33.39 21.20
C VAL A 10 -26.84 -33.74 19.95
N ASN A 11 -28.09 -33.27 19.89
CA ASN A 11 -29.01 -33.52 18.80
C ASN A 11 -28.35 -33.15 17.44
N LEU A 12 -27.87 -34.17 16.72
CA LEU A 12 -27.03 -34.04 15.52
C LEU A 12 -27.74 -33.21 14.44
N LYS A 13 -29.06 -33.34 14.32
CA LYS A 13 -29.90 -32.50 13.44
C LYS A 13 -29.83 -31.02 13.80
N LYS A 14 -29.76 -30.68 15.10
CA LYS A 14 -29.65 -29.29 15.58
C LYS A 14 -28.25 -28.71 15.33
N LEU A 15 -27.21 -29.55 15.36
CA LEU A 15 -25.84 -29.17 15.00
C LEU A 15 -25.71 -28.96 13.48
N MET A 16 -26.24 -29.89 12.69
CA MET A 16 -26.27 -29.80 11.22
C MET A 16 -27.11 -28.60 10.75
N TYR A 17 -28.27 -28.34 11.37
CA TYR A 17 -29.09 -27.16 11.06
C TYR A 17 -28.38 -25.84 11.38
N ARG A 18 -27.60 -25.80 12.47
CA ARG A 18 -26.76 -24.62 12.81
C ARG A 18 -25.61 -24.44 11.84
N LEU A 19 -24.95 -25.52 11.43
CA LEU A 19 -23.91 -25.51 10.39
C LEU A 19 -24.50 -25.06 9.05
N PHE A 20 -25.70 -25.53 8.70
CA PHE A 20 -26.40 -25.17 7.47
C PHE A 20 -26.81 -23.70 7.44
N ILE A 21 -27.39 -23.17 8.53
CA ILE A 21 -27.67 -21.73 8.66
C ILE A 21 -26.39 -20.91 8.61
N PHE A 22 -25.32 -21.35 9.27
CA PHE A 22 -24.04 -20.66 9.24
C PHE A 22 -23.45 -20.64 7.83
N LEU A 23 -23.57 -21.76 7.10
CA LEU A 23 -23.17 -21.84 5.69
C LEU A 23 -23.99 -20.84 4.87
N ILE A 24 -25.32 -20.83 4.98
CA ILE A 24 -26.22 -19.90 4.26
C ILE A 24 -25.88 -18.44 4.56
N ILE A 25 -25.62 -18.08 5.82
CA ILE A 25 -25.24 -16.71 6.18
C ILE A 25 -23.91 -16.34 5.53
N ILE A 26 -22.93 -17.24 5.53
CA ILE A 26 -21.66 -17.04 4.83
C ILE A 26 -21.88 -16.90 3.34
N THR A 27 -22.71 -17.75 2.72
CA THR A 27 -23.02 -17.68 1.29
C THR A 27 -23.73 -16.37 0.96
N CYS A 28 -24.69 -15.92 1.78
CA CYS A 28 -25.37 -14.64 1.60
C CYS A 28 -24.41 -13.45 1.73
N ILE A 29 -23.46 -13.48 2.68
CA ILE A 29 -22.43 -12.44 2.82
C ILE A 29 -21.50 -12.44 1.60
N ILE A 30 -21.08 -13.62 1.14
CA ILE A 30 -20.24 -13.76 -0.07
C ILE A 30 -21.00 -13.24 -1.30
N VAL A 31 -22.27 -13.62 -1.46
CA VAL A 31 -23.13 -13.16 -2.57
C VAL A 31 -23.36 -11.65 -2.48
N LEU A 32 -23.58 -11.08 -1.29
CA LEU A 32 -23.69 -9.63 -1.09
C LEU A 32 -22.41 -8.92 -1.54
N VAL A 33 -21.24 -9.42 -1.11
CA VAL A 33 -19.94 -8.86 -1.47
C VAL A 33 -19.69 -8.94 -2.97
N ILE A 34 -20.02 -10.06 -3.61
CA ILE A 34 -19.90 -10.25 -5.07
C ILE A 34 -20.88 -9.34 -5.82
N SER A 35 -22.13 -9.24 -5.37
CA SER A 35 -23.16 -8.39 -5.98
C SER A 35 -22.77 -6.92 -5.91
N VAL A 36 -22.24 -6.45 -4.77
CA VAL A 36 -21.76 -5.07 -4.63
C VAL A 36 -20.51 -4.84 -5.49
N LYS A 37 -19.58 -5.80 -5.59
CA LYS A 37 -18.43 -5.72 -6.50
C LYS A 37 -18.88 -5.57 -7.96
N LYS A 38 -19.93 -6.29 -8.36
CA LYS A 38 -20.45 -6.26 -9.73
C LYS A 38 -21.26 -5.00 -10.04
N ILE A 39 -22.06 -4.51 -9.08
CA ILE A 39 -22.93 -3.34 -9.26
C ILE A 39 -22.17 -2.02 -9.17
N PHE A 40 -21.25 -1.90 -8.20
CA PHE A 40 -20.54 -0.65 -7.95
C PHE A 40 -19.10 -0.64 -8.51
N ASN A 41 -18.64 -1.76 -9.10
CA ASN A 41 -17.25 -1.96 -9.53
C ASN A 41 -16.22 -1.71 -8.40
N VAL A 42 -16.65 -1.80 -7.14
CA VAL A 42 -15.80 -1.61 -5.95
C VAL A 42 -15.43 -2.97 -5.36
N ASP A 43 -14.14 -3.28 -5.33
CA ASP A 43 -13.64 -4.48 -4.65
C ASP A 43 -13.69 -4.30 -3.12
N ILE A 44 -14.81 -4.65 -2.47
CA ILE A 44 -14.98 -4.51 -1.01
C ILE A 44 -13.89 -5.25 -0.24
N ILE A 45 -13.45 -6.43 -0.71
CA ILE A 45 -12.39 -7.19 -0.03
C ILE A 45 -11.06 -6.44 -0.14
N GLY A 46 -10.78 -5.86 -1.31
CA GLY A 46 -9.63 -5.01 -1.57
C GLY A 46 -9.68 -3.72 -0.76
N VAL A 47 -10.83 -3.04 -0.70
CA VAL A 47 -11.05 -1.82 0.08
C VAL A 47 -10.93 -2.10 1.56
N PHE A 48 -11.51 -3.17 2.08
CA PHE A 48 -11.40 -3.53 3.49
C PHE A 48 -9.96 -3.94 3.83
N LYS A 49 -9.29 -4.70 2.97
CA LYS A 49 -7.86 -5.04 3.10
C LYS A 49 -7.01 -3.77 3.11
N ASN A 50 -7.21 -2.87 2.14
CA ASN A 50 -6.45 -1.62 2.00
C ASN A 50 -6.76 -0.64 3.14
N LEU A 51 -8.01 -0.58 3.60
CA LEU A 51 -8.44 0.24 4.73
C LEU A 51 -7.83 -0.29 6.04
N PHE A 52 -7.84 -1.61 6.24
CA PHE A 52 -7.28 -2.25 7.42
C PHE A 52 -5.74 -2.22 7.44
N LEU A 53 -5.11 -2.33 6.27
CA LEU A 53 -3.67 -2.10 6.07
C LEU A 53 -3.31 -0.61 6.05
N LEU A 54 -4.28 0.29 6.19
CA LEU A 54 -4.08 1.74 6.20
C LEU A 54 -3.40 2.27 4.92
N LYS A 55 -3.55 1.58 3.79
CA LYS A 55 -2.94 1.93 2.49
C LYS A 55 -3.40 3.28 1.95
N TYR A 56 -4.57 3.75 2.37
CA TYR A 56 -5.08 5.07 1.97
C TYR A 56 -4.58 6.21 2.88
N LEU A 57 -3.90 5.91 4.01
CA LEU A 57 -3.35 6.94 4.90
C LEU A 57 -2.18 7.73 4.30
N PRO A 58 -1.23 7.15 3.54
CA PRO A 58 -0.15 7.93 2.92
C PRO A 58 -0.65 9.02 1.97
N LYS A 59 -1.84 8.87 1.41
CA LYS A 59 -2.46 9.90 0.56
C LYS A 59 -3.04 11.08 1.35
N LEU A 60 -3.01 11.04 2.68
CA LEU A 60 -3.40 12.13 3.56
C LEU A 60 -2.17 13.04 3.76
N GLY A 61 -1.93 13.94 2.81
CA GLY A 61 -0.81 14.89 2.83
C GLY A 61 -1.00 16.09 3.77
N ASN A 62 -0.09 17.07 3.68
CA ASN A 62 0.02 18.22 4.60
C ASN A 62 -1.21 19.16 4.62
N ASN A 63 -2.11 19.02 3.63
CA ASN A 63 -3.42 19.67 3.58
C ASN A 63 -4.56 18.66 3.80
N THR A 64 -4.39 17.72 4.74
CA THR A 64 -5.44 16.75 5.07
C THR A 64 -6.64 17.53 5.59
N SER A 65 -7.63 17.70 4.71
CA SER A 65 -8.91 18.28 5.08
C SER A 65 -9.45 17.49 6.28
N TYR A 66 -9.97 18.19 7.28
CA TYR A 66 -10.68 17.56 8.39
C TYR A 66 -11.78 16.61 7.90
N GLY A 67 -12.31 16.81 6.69
CA GLY A 67 -13.22 15.87 6.03
C GLY A 67 -12.61 14.48 5.80
N LEU A 68 -11.32 14.37 5.44
CA LEU A 68 -10.65 13.08 5.28
C LEU A 68 -10.44 12.38 6.63
N ILE A 69 -10.09 13.13 7.67
CA ILE A 69 -9.99 12.61 9.05
C ILE A 69 -11.35 12.08 9.53
N PHE A 70 -12.42 12.82 9.22
CA PHE A 70 -13.78 12.43 9.54
C PHE A 70 -14.20 11.14 8.80
N ILE A 71 -13.94 11.05 7.49
CA ILE A 71 -14.19 9.84 6.69
C ILE A 71 -13.37 8.66 7.23
N PHE A 72 -12.11 8.90 7.58
CA PHE A 72 -11.28 7.87 8.21
C PHE A 72 -11.88 7.40 9.55
N GLY A 73 -12.43 8.32 10.35
CA GLY A 73 -13.23 8.02 11.54
C GLY A 73 -14.42 7.12 11.23
N ILE A 74 -15.22 7.47 10.21
CA ILE A 74 -16.37 6.65 9.78
C ILE A 74 -15.91 5.24 9.40
N LEU A 75 -14.87 5.13 8.57
CA LEU A 75 -14.35 3.86 8.09
C LEU A 75 -13.75 3.01 9.22
N THR A 76 -13.12 3.63 10.23
CA THR A 76 -12.61 2.93 11.42
C THR A 76 -13.70 2.57 12.42
N SER A 77 -14.92 3.10 12.28
CA SER A 77 -16.05 2.72 13.14
C SER A 77 -16.40 1.23 13.05
N PHE A 78 -16.20 0.60 11.89
CA PHE A 78 -16.37 -0.85 11.74
C PHE A 78 -15.45 -1.64 12.69
N HIS A 79 -14.20 -1.18 12.85
CA HIS A 79 -13.28 -1.72 13.84
C HIS A 79 -13.75 -1.40 15.28
N CYS A 80 -14.27 -0.19 15.50
CA CYS A 80 -14.80 0.21 16.80
C CYS A 80 -16.02 -0.62 17.24
N ILE A 81 -16.91 -1.04 16.32
CA ILE A 81 -17.96 -2.04 16.65
C ILE A 81 -17.30 -3.33 17.14
N GLY A 82 -16.25 -3.77 16.46
CA GLY A 82 -15.51 -4.95 16.83
C GLY A 82 -15.02 -4.89 18.29
N MET A 83 -14.15 -3.92 18.58
CA MET A 83 -13.46 -3.82 19.86
C MET A 83 -14.32 -3.17 20.96
N CYS A 84 -14.83 -1.98 20.69
CA CYS A 84 -15.58 -1.16 21.64
C CYS A 84 -17.06 -1.54 21.71
N GLY A 85 -17.59 -2.28 20.73
CA GLY A 85 -19.01 -2.67 20.72
C GLY A 85 -19.37 -3.58 21.89
N GLY A 86 -18.51 -4.51 22.30
CA GLY A 86 -18.73 -5.32 23.50
C GLY A 86 -18.81 -4.48 24.79
N ILE A 87 -18.01 -3.41 24.85
CA ILE A 87 -17.99 -2.46 25.96
C ILE A 87 -19.27 -1.61 25.94
N ALA A 88 -19.63 -1.05 24.79
CA ALA A 88 -20.87 -0.29 24.60
C ALA A 88 -22.11 -1.12 25.01
N ILE A 89 -22.15 -2.40 24.62
CA ILE A 89 -23.22 -3.33 25.02
C ILE A 89 -23.23 -3.56 26.54
N SER A 90 -22.07 -3.74 27.16
CA SER A 90 -22.00 -3.96 28.62
C SER A 90 -22.55 -2.77 29.42
N GLN A 91 -22.47 -1.56 28.86
CA GLN A 91 -23.01 -0.34 29.50
C GLN A 91 -24.52 -0.19 29.29
N THR A 92 -25.10 -0.71 28.20
CA THR A 92 -26.54 -0.65 27.92
C THR A 92 -27.34 -1.83 28.50
N VAL A 93 -26.67 -2.92 28.90
CA VAL A 93 -27.31 -4.15 29.44
C VAL A 93 -27.31 -4.18 30.98
N LYS A 94 -27.31 -3.04 31.67
CA LYS A 94 -27.51 -3.02 33.14
C LYS A 94 -28.89 -3.58 33.47
N LYS A 95 -28.88 -4.72 34.17
CA LYS A 95 -29.97 -5.69 34.32
C LYS A 95 -31.04 -5.29 35.35
N SER A 96 -30.88 -4.18 36.08
CA SER A 96 -31.72 -3.83 37.24
C SER A 96 -32.64 -2.61 37.08
N GLU A 97 -32.49 -1.80 36.03
CA GLU A 97 -33.32 -0.58 35.83
C GLU A 97 -34.37 -0.70 34.71
N ILE A 98 -34.29 -1.75 33.89
CA ILE A 98 -35.24 -1.95 32.77
C ILE A 98 -36.62 -2.41 33.28
N GLU A 99 -36.70 -2.93 34.50
CA GLU A 99 -37.94 -3.48 35.05
C GLU A 99 -38.91 -2.42 35.61
N ASN A 100 -38.50 -1.15 35.77
CA ASN A 100 -39.30 -0.15 36.52
C ASN A 100 -39.35 1.27 35.91
N SER A 101 -38.98 1.46 34.64
CA SER A 101 -39.01 2.78 33.98
C SER A 101 -39.96 2.82 32.79
N ASN A 102 -40.94 3.73 32.83
CA ASN A 102 -41.90 4.00 31.75
C ASN A 102 -41.26 4.38 30.40
N ASN A 103 -39.94 4.67 30.35
CA ASN A 103 -39.25 5.11 29.13
C ASN A 103 -38.09 4.17 28.75
N ARG A 104 -38.44 3.00 28.22
CA ARG A 104 -37.51 1.96 27.74
C ARG A 104 -36.50 2.44 26.69
N LEU A 105 -36.83 3.49 25.92
CA LEU A 105 -35.90 4.12 24.96
C LEU A 105 -34.84 4.97 25.67
N HIS A 106 -35.22 5.70 26.72
CA HIS A 106 -34.30 6.56 27.46
C HIS A 106 -33.23 5.75 28.20
N SER A 107 -33.61 4.62 28.80
CA SER A 107 -32.69 3.73 29.52
C SER A 107 -31.68 2.99 28.62
N VAL A 108 -31.94 2.91 27.31
CA VAL A 108 -31.04 2.27 26.33
C VAL A 108 -30.16 3.29 25.60
N VAL A 109 -30.75 4.42 25.20
CA VAL A 109 -30.06 5.44 24.40
C VAL A 109 -29.10 6.26 25.26
N LEU A 110 -29.51 6.63 26.48
CA LEU A 110 -28.74 7.52 27.33
C LEU A 110 -27.36 6.94 27.73
N PRO A 111 -27.22 5.67 28.16
CA PRO A 111 -25.91 5.11 28.49
C PRO A 111 -24.97 5.04 27.27
N SER A 112 -25.50 4.74 26.09
CA SER A 112 -24.72 4.72 24.83
C SER A 112 -24.22 6.12 24.45
N LEU A 113 -25.08 7.13 24.61
CA LEU A 113 -24.72 8.52 24.33
C LEU A 113 -23.66 9.02 25.32
N ILE A 114 -23.85 8.79 26.62
CA ILE A 114 -22.91 9.18 27.68
C ILE A 114 -21.54 8.52 27.47
N TYR A 115 -21.51 7.24 27.09
CA TYR A 115 -20.27 6.55 26.76
C TYR A 115 -19.54 7.18 25.56
N ASN A 116 -20.25 7.46 24.47
CA ASN A 116 -19.66 8.08 23.28
C ASN A 116 -19.19 9.52 23.53
N ILE A 117 -19.91 10.29 24.34
CA ILE A 117 -19.47 11.63 24.79
C ILE A 117 -18.16 11.50 25.57
N GLY A 118 -18.10 10.62 26.57
CA GLY A 118 -16.87 10.37 27.32
C GLY A 118 -15.70 9.97 26.42
N ARG A 119 -15.96 9.17 25.39
CA ARG A 119 -14.97 8.75 24.39
C ARG A 119 -14.46 9.91 23.53
N VAL A 120 -15.35 10.75 23.00
CA VAL A 120 -14.98 11.95 22.23
C VAL A 120 -14.16 12.90 23.08
N THR A 121 -14.58 13.16 24.33
CA THR A 121 -13.83 14.00 25.27
C THR A 121 -12.45 13.40 25.55
N SER A 122 -12.36 12.10 25.82
CA SER A 122 -11.10 11.40 26.05
C SER A 122 -10.13 11.54 24.88
N TYR A 123 -10.59 11.26 23.66
CA TYR A 123 -9.76 11.31 22.46
C TYR A 123 -9.26 12.73 22.20
N THR A 124 -10.12 13.73 22.42
CA THR A 124 -9.78 15.15 22.27
C THR A 124 -8.70 15.57 23.28
N ILE A 125 -8.85 15.20 24.56
CA ILE A 125 -7.87 15.51 25.61
C ILE A 125 -6.54 14.82 25.31
N VAL A 126 -6.56 13.53 24.98
CA VAL A 126 -5.34 12.79 24.64
C VAL A 126 -4.68 13.38 23.40
N GLY A 127 -5.46 13.78 22.38
CA GLY A 127 -4.96 14.48 21.20
C GLY A 127 -4.30 15.82 21.51
N ALA A 128 -4.89 16.60 22.42
CA ALA A 128 -4.35 17.88 22.88
C ALA A 128 -2.99 17.68 23.57
N VAL A 129 -2.92 16.72 24.50
CA VAL A 129 -1.70 16.38 25.24
C VAL A 129 -0.61 15.88 24.29
N VAL A 130 -0.93 14.89 23.46
CA VAL A 130 0.03 14.28 22.54
C VAL A 130 0.48 15.30 21.47
N GLY A 131 -0.43 16.11 20.93
CA GLY A 131 -0.08 17.17 19.97
C GLY A 131 0.83 18.24 20.56
N GLY A 132 0.60 18.64 21.83
CA GLY A 132 1.51 19.52 22.56
C GLY A 132 2.88 18.90 22.82
N LEU A 133 2.92 17.63 23.23
CA LEU A 133 4.18 16.90 23.44
C LEU A 133 5.01 16.78 22.15
N GLY A 134 4.38 16.80 20.97
CA GLY A 134 5.06 16.78 19.68
C GLY A 134 5.92 18.01 19.40
N GLY A 135 5.66 19.13 20.08
CA GLY A 135 6.52 20.32 20.03
C GLY A 135 7.78 20.21 20.89
N ILE A 136 7.80 19.29 21.86
CA ILE A 136 8.84 19.20 22.91
C ILE A 136 9.67 17.92 22.75
N ILE A 137 9.05 16.84 22.27
CA ILE A 137 9.64 15.50 22.22
C ILE A 137 9.74 15.05 20.77
N SER A 138 10.96 15.01 20.24
CA SER A 138 11.27 14.17 19.08
C SER A 138 11.32 12.72 19.56
N PHE A 139 10.24 11.95 19.34
CA PHE A 139 10.18 10.52 19.63
C PHE A 139 11.12 9.75 18.68
N ALA A 140 12.44 9.88 18.83
CA ALA A 140 13.42 9.18 17.99
C ALA A 140 13.81 7.83 18.61
N GLY A 141 14.00 6.81 17.76
CA GLY A 141 14.63 5.54 18.14
C GLY A 141 13.69 4.43 18.66
N VAL A 142 14.21 3.61 19.58
CA VAL A 142 13.66 2.31 20.03
C VAL A 142 12.20 2.38 20.52
N TRP A 143 11.79 3.52 21.08
CA TRP A 143 10.43 3.73 21.57
C TRP A 143 9.35 3.67 20.47
N LYS A 144 9.69 4.11 19.23
CA LYS A 144 8.78 3.97 18.06
C LYS A 144 8.42 2.50 17.82
N GLY A 145 9.35 1.57 18.07
CA GLY A 145 9.13 0.13 17.92
C GLY A 145 8.48 -0.54 19.14
N ILE A 146 8.87 -0.16 20.36
CA ILE A 146 8.39 -0.82 21.59
C ILE A 146 6.88 -0.59 21.83
N VAL A 147 6.37 0.61 21.52
CA VAL A 147 4.99 0.99 21.82
C VAL A 147 4.00 0.14 21.02
N PRO A 148 4.13 -0.02 19.68
CA PRO A 148 3.28 -0.93 18.91
C PRO A 148 3.41 -2.40 19.34
N ILE A 149 4.59 -2.86 19.77
CA ILE A 149 4.80 -4.25 20.25
C ILE A 149 3.99 -4.48 21.52
N ILE A 150 4.19 -3.65 22.55
CA ILE A 150 3.46 -3.76 23.83
C ILE A 150 1.95 -3.67 23.60
N SER A 151 1.54 -2.76 22.73
CA SER A 151 0.15 -2.55 22.36
C SER A 151 -0.45 -3.76 21.63
N GLY A 152 0.29 -4.35 20.70
CA GLY A 152 -0.13 -5.54 19.97
C GLY A 152 -0.24 -6.78 20.88
N ILE A 153 0.69 -6.95 21.83
CA ILE A 153 0.62 -7.99 22.87
C ILE A 153 -0.65 -7.80 23.71
N PHE A 154 -0.91 -6.57 24.18
CA PHE A 154 -2.12 -6.27 24.95
C PHE A 154 -3.40 -6.55 24.16
N MET A 155 -3.45 -6.19 22.87
CA MET A 155 -4.58 -6.52 21.99
C MET A 155 -4.79 -8.02 21.83
N ILE A 156 -3.73 -8.81 21.69
CA ILE A 156 -3.81 -10.27 21.63
C ILE A 156 -4.37 -10.86 22.92
N ILE A 157 -3.87 -10.41 24.08
CA ILE A 157 -4.37 -10.85 25.40
C ILE A 157 -5.87 -10.55 25.53
N MET A 158 -6.28 -9.34 25.17
CA MET A 158 -7.67 -8.92 25.20
C MET A 158 -8.55 -9.71 24.22
N ALA A 159 -8.05 -10.02 23.01
CA ALA A 159 -8.76 -10.85 22.04
C ALA A 159 -8.99 -12.27 22.54
N ILE A 160 -7.96 -12.90 23.13
CA ILE A 160 -8.08 -14.25 23.70
C ILE A 160 -9.07 -14.24 24.88
N ASN A 161 -9.05 -13.18 25.70
CA ASN A 161 -10.03 -12.99 26.77
C ASN A 161 -11.45 -12.85 26.24
N LEU A 162 -11.65 -12.17 25.10
CA LEU A 162 -12.95 -12.02 24.45
C LEU A 162 -13.51 -13.36 23.92
N LEU A 163 -12.64 -14.29 23.52
CA LEU A 163 -13.03 -15.67 23.13
C LEU A 163 -13.41 -16.55 24.33
N GLY A 164 -12.97 -16.20 25.55
CA GLY A 164 -13.31 -16.91 26.78
C GLY A 164 -12.77 -18.34 26.86
N ILE A 165 -11.77 -18.69 26.04
CA ILE A 165 -11.22 -20.05 25.91
C ILE A 165 -10.42 -20.47 27.15
N PHE A 166 -9.65 -19.54 27.73
CA PHE A 166 -8.80 -19.82 28.90
C PHE A 166 -9.29 -19.06 30.14
N LYS A 167 -9.78 -19.77 31.16
CA LYS A 167 -10.18 -19.17 32.45
C LYS A 167 -9.03 -18.48 33.19
N PHE A 168 -7.80 -18.97 33.01
CA PHE A 168 -6.59 -18.41 33.65
C PHE A 168 -6.25 -17.00 33.15
N LEU A 169 -6.42 -16.72 31.84
CA LEU A 169 -6.15 -15.41 31.25
C LEU A 169 -7.11 -14.31 31.72
N ARG A 170 -8.27 -14.67 32.27
CA ARG A 170 -9.21 -13.73 32.89
C ARG A 170 -8.64 -13.10 34.16
N ARG A 171 -7.67 -13.76 34.81
CA ARG A 171 -6.97 -13.29 36.01
C ARG A 171 -5.81 -12.34 35.68
N LEU A 172 -5.34 -12.33 34.42
CA LEU A 172 -4.30 -11.44 33.90
C LEU A 172 -4.85 -10.10 33.36
N ASN A 173 -6.16 -9.83 33.48
CA ASN A 173 -6.67 -8.50 33.19
C ASN A 173 -5.99 -7.51 34.13
N ILE A 174 -5.30 -6.51 33.55
CA ILE A 174 -4.85 -5.33 34.29
C ILE A 174 -6.11 -4.76 34.94
N THR A 175 -6.20 -4.95 36.25
CA THR A 175 -7.33 -4.48 37.02
C THR A 175 -7.28 -2.97 36.96
N MET A 176 -8.40 -2.37 36.58
CA MET A 176 -8.59 -0.92 36.59
C MET A 176 -8.01 -0.34 37.88
N PRO A 177 -7.24 0.75 37.83
CA PRO A 177 -6.61 1.31 39.02
C PRO A 177 -7.69 1.53 40.09
N TYR A 178 -7.35 1.25 41.35
CA TYR A 178 -8.31 1.08 42.45
C TYR A 178 -9.33 2.22 42.55
N PHE A 179 -8.94 3.46 42.25
CA PHE A 179 -9.83 4.63 42.22
C PHE A 179 -10.95 4.54 41.17
N ALA A 180 -10.64 4.01 39.97
CA ALA A 180 -11.60 3.85 38.90
C ALA A 180 -12.45 2.59 39.09
N ALA A 181 -11.86 1.51 39.61
CA ALA A 181 -12.61 0.31 39.98
C ALA A 181 -13.64 0.62 41.08
N LYS A 182 -13.25 1.30 42.16
CA LYS A 182 -14.14 1.70 43.27
C LYS A 182 -15.34 2.51 42.75
N LYS A 183 -15.10 3.53 41.92
CA LYS A 183 -16.16 4.39 41.37
C LYS A 183 -17.08 3.70 40.35
N ILE A 184 -16.61 2.63 39.68
CA ILE A 184 -17.41 1.82 38.74
C ILE A 184 -18.21 0.72 39.47
N PHE A 185 -17.64 0.11 40.51
CA PHE A 185 -18.25 -0.99 41.26
C PHE A 185 -19.19 -0.53 42.39
N GLU A 186 -19.10 0.73 42.85
CA GLU A 186 -20.01 1.34 43.85
C GLU A 186 -21.41 1.72 43.29
N GLY A 187 -21.85 1.11 42.19
CA GLY A 187 -23.26 1.14 41.77
C GLY A 187 -23.80 2.44 41.15
N ASN A 188 -22.96 3.46 40.95
CA ASN A 188 -23.45 4.77 40.51
C ASN A 188 -23.76 4.87 38.99
N SER A 189 -24.66 5.79 38.63
CA SER A 189 -25.15 6.05 37.26
C SER A 189 -24.07 6.54 36.27
N TYR A 190 -22.86 6.86 36.77
CA TYR A 190 -21.72 7.37 36.00
C TYR A 190 -20.78 6.29 35.42
N SER A 191 -21.12 5.01 35.48
CA SER A 191 -20.31 3.93 34.86
C SER A 191 -20.00 4.15 33.37
N PRO A 192 -20.95 4.56 32.50
CA PRO A 192 -20.68 4.71 31.07
C PRO A 192 -19.71 5.85 30.75
N ILE A 193 -19.76 6.97 31.49
CA ILE A 193 -18.88 8.12 31.23
C ILE A 193 -17.44 7.82 31.63
N ILE A 194 -17.22 7.12 32.74
CA ILE A 194 -15.87 6.76 33.20
C ILE A 194 -15.21 5.80 32.19
N VAL A 195 -15.97 4.81 31.72
CA VAL A 195 -15.48 3.86 30.71
C VAL A 195 -15.21 4.57 29.38
N GLY A 196 -16.05 5.53 28.99
CA GLY A 196 -15.80 6.41 27.84
C GLY A 196 -14.52 7.23 28.00
N LEU A 197 -14.32 7.85 29.16
CA LEU A 197 -13.13 8.68 29.46
C LEU A 197 -11.82 7.88 29.42
N LEU A 198 -11.86 6.58 29.71
CA LEU A 198 -10.68 5.72 29.67
C LEU A 198 -10.41 5.14 28.28
N SER A 199 -11.37 5.23 27.36
CA SER A 199 -11.24 4.65 26.02
C SER A 199 -10.12 5.29 25.19
N GLY A 200 -9.77 6.56 25.43
CA GLY A 200 -8.65 7.24 24.74
C GLY A 200 -7.27 6.70 25.11
N LEU A 201 -7.18 5.89 26.16
CA LEU A 201 -5.96 5.19 26.57
C LEU A 201 -5.88 3.76 26.00
N MET A 202 -6.88 3.33 25.21
CA MET A 202 -6.87 1.99 24.65
C MET A 202 -5.82 1.86 23.54
N PRO A 203 -4.95 0.83 23.60
CA PRO A 203 -4.00 0.59 22.54
C PRO A 203 -4.70 -0.08 21.35
N CYS A 204 -5.29 0.72 20.45
CA CYS A 204 -5.80 0.22 19.17
C CYS A 204 -5.11 0.92 17.99
N GLY A 205 -4.80 0.15 16.94
CA GLY A 205 -4.03 0.63 15.80
C GLY A 205 -4.54 1.95 15.22
N PRO A 206 -5.84 2.09 14.89
CA PRO A 206 -6.37 3.36 14.37
C PRO A 206 -6.20 4.55 15.31
N LEU A 207 -6.46 4.37 16.61
CA LEU A 207 -6.31 5.44 17.59
C LEU A 207 -4.84 5.84 17.74
N GLN A 208 -3.92 4.87 17.79
CA GLN A 208 -2.48 5.16 17.88
C GLN A 208 -1.97 5.90 16.65
N MET A 209 -2.45 5.54 15.46
CA MET A 209 -2.08 6.25 14.23
C MET A 209 -2.57 7.69 14.28
N MET A 210 -3.79 7.92 14.77
CA MET A 210 -4.31 9.26 14.95
C MET A 210 -3.56 10.04 16.05
N GLN A 211 -3.09 9.35 17.10
CA GLN A 211 -2.27 9.95 18.17
C GLN A 211 -0.90 10.36 17.62
N LEU A 212 -0.28 9.53 16.77
CA LEU A 212 0.95 9.87 16.07
C LEU A 212 0.74 11.02 15.09
N TYR A 213 -0.38 11.07 14.38
CA TYR A 213 -0.73 12.22 13.54
C TYR A 213 -0.86 13.49 14.39
N ALA A 214 -1.60 13.44 15.50
CA ALA A 214 -1.73 14.55 16.44
C ALA A 214 -0.35 15.01 16.96
N LEU A 215 0.53 14.07 17.34
CA LEU A 215 1.93 14.34 17.71
C LEU A 215 2.67 15.10 16.60
N SER A 216 2.49 14.69 15.35
CA SER A 216 3.17 15.32 14.21
C SER A 216 2.70 16.76 13.92
N THR A 217 1.52 17.16 14.40
CA THR A 217 1.03 18.54 14.26
C THR A 217 1.80 19.53 15.12
N LYS A 218 2.54 19.05 16.14
CA LYS A 218 3.32 19.86 17.09
C LYS A 218 2.53 20.99 17.77
N SER A 219 1.21 20.87 17.85
CA SER A 219 0.32 21.87 18.41
C SER A 219 -0.80 21.21 19.20
N ILE A 220 -1.07 21.78 20.39
CA ILE A 220 -2.16 21.34 21.26
C ILE A 220 -3.50 21.48 20.54
N LEU A 221 -3.73 22.61 19.86
CA LEU A 221 -5.02 22.91 19.24
C LEU A 221 -5.27 22.02 18.01
N TYR A 222 -4.28 21.90 17.11
CA TYR A 222 -4.43 21.07 15.93
C TYR A 222 -4.56 19.59 16.32
N GLY A 223 -3.76 19.10 17.27
CA GLY A 223 -3.90 17.73 17.78
C GLY A 223 -5.27 17.45 18.41
N ALA A 224 -5.82 18.40 19.17
CA ALA A 224 -7.16 18.28 19.76
C ALA A 224 -8.27 18.23 18.71
N VAL A 225 -8.27 19.17 17.76
CA VAL A 225 -9.29 19.27 16.70
C VAL A 225 -9.25 18.04 15.80
N SER A 226 -8.07 17.59 15.39
CA SER A 226 -7.93 16.40 14.57
C SER A 226 -8.52 15.16 15.26
N MET A 227 -8.23 14.96 16.55
CA MET A 227 -8.81 13.85 17.32
C MET A 227 -10.32 13.97 17.55
N LEU A 228 -10.81 15.18 17.75
CA LEU A 228 -12.24 15.46 17.89
C LEU A 228 -12.98 15.06 16.60
N VAL A 229 -12.49 15.51 15.45
CA VAL A 229 -13.08 15.21 14.14
C VAL A 229 -13.04 13.71 13.86
N PHE A 230 -11.92 13.05 14.15
CA PHE A 230 -11.79 11.59 14.05
C PHE A 230 -12.82 10.88 14.94
N SER A 231 -12.94 11.28 16.21
CA SER A 231 -13.87 10.65 17.15
C SER A 231 -15.33 10.89 16.78
N MET A 232 -15.67 12.09 16.27
CA MET A 232 -17.00 12.38 15.73
C MET A 232 -17.35 11.50 14.53
N GLY A 233 -16.38 11.19 13.66
CA GLY A 233 -16.58 10.22 12.59
C GLY A 233 -16.91 8.82 13.10
N THR A 234 -16.35 8.43 14.26
CA THR A 234 -16.61 7.10 14.84
C THR A 234 -17.92 6.95 15.62
N MET A 235 -18.51 8.08 16.04
CA MET A 235 -19.66 8.11 16.95
C MET A 235 -20.96 7.56 16.34
N PRO A 236 -21.40 7.97 15.12
CA PRO A 236 -22.73 7.62 14.60
C PRO A 236 -22.96 6.10 14.55
N LEU A 237 -21.96 5.37 14.09
CA LEU A 237 -22.07 3.95 13.84
C LEU A 237 -21.93 3.13 15.14
N LEU A 238 -21.09 3.56 16.09
CA LEU A 238 -21.00 2.91 17.41
C LEU A 238 -22.23 3.18 18.28
N PHE A 239 -22.76 4.41 18.23
CA PHE A 239 -24.02 4.77 18.87
C PHE A 239 -25.18 3.93 18.34
N THR A 240 -25.31 3.85 17.00
CA THR A 240 -26.34 3.04 16.32
C THR A 240 -26.20 1.56 16.67
N PHE A 241 -24.97 1.03 16.72
CA PHE A 241 -24.74 -0.34 17.14
C PHE A 241 -25.17 -0.59 18.60
N GLY A 242 -24.85 0.33 19.51
CA GLY A 242 -25.21 0.26 20.92
C GLY A 242 -26.73 0.25 21.15
N THR A 243 -27.49 1.03 20.37
CA THR A 243 -28.95 1.11 20.46
C THR A 243 -29.66 -0.04 19.76
N ILE A 244 -29.17 -0.50 18.59
CA ILE A 244 -29.79 -1.63 17.87
C ILE A 244 -29.52 -2.95 18.61
N ASN A 245 -28.35 -3.12 19.25
CA ASN A 245 -27.99 -4.38 19.92
C ASN A 245 -28.95 -4.80 21.03
N THR A 246 -29.70 -3.88 21.65
CA THR A 246 -30.73 -4.25 22.64
C THR A 246 -31.92 -4.99 22.04
N PHE A 247 -32.13 -4.86 20.72
CA PHE A 247 -33.14 -5.60 19.97
C PHE A 247 -32.59 -6.91 19.36
N LEU A 248 -31.26 -7.11 19.39
CA LEU A 248 -30.61 -8.30 18.85
C LEU A 248 -30.62 -9.46 19.85
N ASN A 249 -30.82 -10.67 19.33
CA ASN A 249 -30.89 -11.88 20.13
C ASN A 249 -29.52 -12.19 20.77
N LYS A 250 -29.49 -12.71 22.00
CA LYS A 250 -28.27 -13.12 22.74
C LYS A 250 -27.32 -14.02 21.94
N LYS A 251 -27.84 -14.78 20.97
CA LYS A 251 -27.04 -15.60 20.04
C LYS A 251 -26.23 -14.76 19.06
N PHE A 252 -26.82 -13.68 18.53
CA PHE A 252 -26.15 -12.78 17.59
C PHE A 252 -25.05 -11.98 18.30
N SER A 253 -25.30 -11.48 19.51
CA SER A 253 -24.27 -10.80 20.30
C SER A 253 -23.09 -11.73 20.65
N LYS A 254 -23.30 -13.05 20.78
CA LYS A 254 -22.17 -14.00 20.94
C LYS A 254 -21.36 -14.19 19.65
N ILE A 255 -22.01 -14.17 18.50
CA ILE A 255 -21.33 -14.28 17.19
C ILE A 255 -20.50 -13.02 16.95
N ILE A 256 -21.06 -11.84 17.20
CA ILE A 256 -20.35 -10.58 16.97
C ILE A 256 -19.11 -10.49 17.86
N LEU A 257 -19.20 -10.86 19.14
CA LEU A 257 -18.03 -10.88 20.04
C LEU A 257 -16.93 -11.85 19.59
N LYS A 258 -17.28 -13.00 18.99
CA LYS A 258 -16.28 -13.93 18.42
C LYS A 258 -15.61 -13.37 17.17
N VAL A 259 -16.39 -12.77 16.27
CA VAL A 259 -15.86 -12.10 15.07
C VAL A 259 -14.95 -10.95 15.45
N SER A 260 -15.38 -10.13 16.41
CA SER A 260 -14.57 -9.07 17.03
C SER A 260 -13.25 -9.59 17.56
N ALA A 261 -13.26 -10.71 18.29
CA ALA A 261 -12.05 -11.25 18.88
C ALA A 261 -11.03 -11.70 17.83
N VAL A 262 -11.48 -12.37 16.77
CA VAL A 262 -10.61 -12.75 15.64
C VAL A 262 -10.03 -11.50 14.96
N LEU A 263 -10.84 -10.46 14.76
CA LEU A 263 -10.40 -9.21 14.15
C LEU A 263 -9.37 -8.47 15.03
N VAL A 264 -9.62 -8.36 16.33
CA VAL A 264 -8.70 -7.74 17.30
C VAL A 264 -7.39 -8.53 17.42
N PHE A 265 -7.46 -9.86 17.37
CA PHE A 265 -6.27 -10.72 17.35
C PHE A 265 -5.40 -10.45 16.12
N SER A 266 -6.00 -10.44 14.92
CA SER A 266 -5.29 -10.16 13.67
C SER A 266 -4.63 -8.77 13.69
N LEU A 267 -5.30 -7.76 14.25
CA LEU A 267 -4.70 -6.43 14.41
C LEU A 267 -3.54 -6.41 15.40
N GLY A 268 -3.65 -7.13 16.50
CA GLY A 268 -2.55 -7.27 17.47
C GLY A 268 -1.30 -7.86 16.81
N VAL A 269 -1.46 -8.89 15.98
CA VAL A 269 -0.35 -9.49 15.20
C VAL A 269 0.25 -8.47 14.22
N VAL A 270 -0.59 -7.73 13.48
CA VAL A 270 -0.12 -6.67 12.57
C VAL A 270 0.64 -5.58 13.31
N MET A 271 0.18 -5.18 14.51
CA MET A 271 0.85 -4.17 15.32
C MET A 271 2.21 -4.62 15.85
N ILE A 272 2.34 -5.89 16.27
CA ILE A 272 3.64 -6.48 16.62
C ILE A 272 4.56 -6.43 15.39
N GLY A 273 4.08 -6.83 14.21
CA GLY A 273 4.85 -6.79 12.97
C GLY A 273 5.25 -5.37 12.53
N ARG A 274 4.47 -4.34 12.87
CA ARG A 274 4.83 -2.93 12.67
C ARG A 274 5.93 -2.49 13.65
N GLY A 275 5.79 -2.82 14.93
CA GLY A 275 6.78 -2.47 15.94
C GLY A 275 8.12 -3.18 15.73
N LEU A 276 8.13 -4.43 15.29
CA LEU A 276 9.35 -5.14 14.89
C LEU A 276 10.03 -4.50 13.68
N ALA A 277 9.25 -4.07 12.68
CA ALA A 277 9.79 -3.37 11.53
C ALA A 277 10.44 -2.03 11.90
N LEU A 278 9.81 -1.26 12.80
CA LEU A 278 10.39 -0.04 13.37
C LEU A 278 11.65 -0.32 14.21
N ALA A 279 11.72 -1.49 14.85
CA ALA A 279 12.92 -1.96 15.56
C ALA A 279 14.01 -2.50 14.61
N GLY A 280 13.77 -2.57 13.30
CA GLY A 280 14.71 -3.11 12.30
C GLY A 280 14.77 -4.64 12.24
N ILE A 281 13.80 -5.34 12.85
CA ILE A 281 13.67 -6.79 12.81
C ILE A 281 12.62 -7.16 11.76
N SER A 282 13.06 -7.75 10.65
CA SER A 282 12.16 -8.28 9.63
C SER A 282 11.72 -9.70 9.99
N ILE A 283 10.45 -9.87 10.34
CA ILE A 283 9.81 -11.19 10.22
C ILE A 283 9.43 -11.35 8.76
N GLU A 284 10.17 -12.18 8.03
CA GLU A 284 9.74 -12.68 6.74
C GLU A 284 8.55 -13.62 6.97
N MET A 285 7.32 -13.09 6.96
CA MET A 285 6.14 -13.94 6.93
C MET A 285 6.08 -14.61 5.55
N PRO A 286 6.02 -15.95 5.48
CA PRO A 286 5.89 -16.62 4.20
C PRO A 286 4.54 -16.25 3.59
N ASN A 287 4.57 -15.79 2.33
CA ASN A 287 3.40 -15.59 1.46
C ASN A 287 2.44 -14.42 1.77
N MET A 288 2.96 -13.26 2.16
CA MET A 288 2.31 -11.99 1.78
C MET A 288 3.29 -11.12 0.99
N ASN A 289 3.58 -11.55 -0.24
CA ASN A 289 4.19 -10.69 -1.25
C ASN A 289 3.18 -9.59 -1.63
N ILE A 290 3.13 -8.53 -0.82
CA ILE A 290 2.77 -7.20 -1.30
C ILE A 290 4.09 -6.52 -1.67
N VAL A 291 4.85 -7.15 -2.56
CA VAL A 291 5.87 -6.44 -3.34
C VAL A 291 5.11 -6.02 -4.59
N LYS A 292 4.62 -4.77 -4.59
CA LYS A 292 4.56 -4.09 -5.89
C LYS A 292 6.00 -4.08 -6.39
N ASN A 293 6.23 -4.34 -7.68
CA ASN A 293 7.45 -3.88 -8.35
C ASN A 293 7.53 -2.37 -8.10
N GLY A 294 8.18 -1.98 -7.01
CA GLY A 294 8.77 -0.66 -6.91
C GLY A 294 10.05 -0.71 -7.74
N ASP A 295 10.40 0.40 -8.36
CA ASP A 295 11.64 0.53 -9.09
C ASP A 295 12.80 0.16 -8.15
N ILE A 296 13.48 -0.93 -8.46
CA ILE A 296 14.68 -1.34 -7.74
C ILE A 296 15.79 -0.43 -8.24
N ALA A 297 16.33 0.42 -7.37
CA ALA A 297 17.44 1.30 -7.69
C ALA A 297 18.77 0.58 -7.42
N PHE A 298 19.60 0.49 -8.45
CA PHE A 298 20.92 -0.14 -8.37
C PHE A 298 22.01 0.90 -8.14
N ALA A 299 22.99 0.56 -7.31
CA ALA A 299 24.14 1.42 -7.10
C ALA A 299 25.08 1.44 -8.31
N VAL A 300 25.46 2.64 -8.73
CA VAL A 300 26.49 2.88 -9.75
C VAL A 300 27.79 3.24 -9.04
N ILE A 301 28.81 2.39 -9.14
CA ILE A 301 30.13 2.65 -8.55
C ILE A 301 30.89 3.64 -9.44
N LYS A 302 31.30 4.77 -8.87
CA LYS A 302 32.18 5.76 -9.50
C LYS A 302 33.36 6.05 -8.56
N GLY A 303 34.54 5.54 -8.90
CA GLY A 303 35.75 5.69 -8.08
C GLY A 303 35.61 5.00 -6.72
N ASN A 304 35.88 5.74 -5.64
CA ASN A 304 35.82 5.23 -4.25
C ASN A 304 34.42 5.34 -3.61
N SER A 305 33.39 5.68 -4.38
CA SER A 305 32.02 5.84 -3.86
C SER A 305 31.00 5.21 -4.81
N GLN A 306 29.86 4.80 -4.25
CA GLN A 306 28.73 4.31 -5.03
C GLN A 306 27.56 5.29 -4.91
N THR A 307 26.87 5.55 -6.01
CA THR A 307 25.72 6.46 -6.05
C THR A 307 24.46 5.68 -6.38
N VAL A 308 23.37 5.95 -5.65
CA VAL A 308 22.05 5.37 -5.91
C VAL A 308 21.08 6.52 -6.14
N GLN A 309 20.39 6.52 -7.28
CA GLN A 309 19.27 7.44 -7.53
C GLN A 309 17.98 6.65 -7.35
N ALA A 310 17.11 7.07 -6.45
CA ALA A 310 15.85 6.41 -6.20
C ALA A 310 14.72 7.42 -6.07
N GLU A 311 13.55 7.10 -6.63
CA GLU A 311 12.39 7.98 -6.59
C GLU A 311 11.39 7.51 -5.51
N VAL A 312 10.90 8.44 -4.72
CA VAL A 312 9.96 8.18 -3.64
C VAL A 312 8.54 8.48 -4.10
N GLN A 313 7.71 7.44 -4.13
CA GLN A 313 6.30 7.56 -4.47
C GLN A 313 5.45 7.87 -3.22
N SER A 314 4.22 8.33 -3.45
CA SER A 314 3.26 8.67 -2.39
C SER A 314 3.01 7.54 -1.38
N ASP A 315 2.95 6.28 -1.81
CA ASP A 315 2.58 5.11 -0.98
C ASP A 315 3.68 4.04 -0.84
N THR A 316 4.84 4.23 -1.49
CA THR A 316 5.86 3.18 -1.65
C THR A 316 7.27 3.77 -1.59
N PHE A 317 8.21 3.02 -1.01
CA PHE A 317 9.63 3.35 -1.00
C PHE A 317 10.42 2.37 -1.92
N PRO A 318 11.40 2.85 -2.71
CA PRO A 318 12.12 2.04 -3.69
C PRO A 318 13.08 1.04 -3.04
N GLU A 319 13.17 -0.19 -3.50
CA GLU A 319 14.25 -1.06 -3.00
C GLU A 319 15.58 -0.58 -3.57
N ILE A 320 16.64 -0.60 -2.76
CA ILE A 320 17.98 -0.22 -3.25
C ILE A 320 18.95 -1.38 -3.09
N VAL A 321 19.84 -1.56 -4.05
CA VAL A 321 20.90 -2.57 -4.01
C VAL A 321 22.26 -1.86 -3.99
N VAL A 322 23.04 -2.10 -2.94
CA VAL A 322 24.36 -1.45 -2.71
C VAL A 322 25.42 -2.50 -2.36
N VAL A 323 26.69 -2.16 -2.55
CA VAL A 323 27.82 -3.04 -2.24
C VAL A 323 28.38 -2.75 -0.85
N LYS A 324 28.69 -3.81 -0.09
CA LYS A 324 29.34 -3.74 1.23
C LYS A 324 30.69 -3.01 1.15
N GLY A 325 30.99 -2.20 2.17
CA GLY A 325 32.30 -1.58 2.39
C GLY A 325 32.64 -0.37 1.50
N ILE A 326 31.73 0.04 0.60
CA ILE A 326 31.92 1.22 -0.25
C ILE A 326 30.97 2.34 0.22
N PRO A 327 31.47 3.58 0.45
CA PRO A 327 30.63 4.72 0.79
C PRO A 327 29.50 4.96 -0.21
N VAL A 328 28.25 4.95 0.27
CA VAL A 328 27.03 5.15 -0.51
C VAL A 328 26.62 6.62 -0.44
N LYS A 329 26.37 7.22 -1.61
CA LYS A 329 25.61 8.47 -1.77
C LYS A 329 24.25 8.14 -2.35
N TRP A 330 23.24 8.05 -1.50
CA TRP A 330 21.88 7.74 -1.91
C TRP A 330 21.08 9.02 -2.07
N ASN A 331 20.68 9.35 -3.30
CA ASN A 331 19.72 10.41 -3.55
C ASN A 331 18.31 9.84 -3.60
N MET A 332 17.46 10.30 -2.69
CA MET A 332 16.03 10.06 -2.72
C MET A 332 15.34 11.28 -3.29
N HIS A 333 14.95 11.21 -4.56
CA HIS A 333 14.17 12.25 -5.20
C HIS A 333 12.70 12.13 -4.80
N VAL A 334 12.09 13.23 -4.38
CA VAL A 334 10.66 13.27 -4.01
C VAL A 334 9.97 14.39 -4.77
N ASP A 335 9.06 14.06 -5.67
CA ASP A 335 8.20 15.07 -6.28
C ASP A 335 7.35 15.77 -5.23
N LYS A 336 7.07 17.05 -5.48
CA LYS A 336 6.24 17.87 -4.60
C LYS A 336 4.84 17.26 -4.38
N ASP A 337 4.29 16.63 -5.41
CA ASP A 337 2.97 16.00 -5.36
C ASP A 337 3.00 14.62 -4.66
N ASN A 338 4.19 14.00 -4.56
CA ASN A 338 4.38 12.72 -3.90
C ASN A 338 4.73 12.86 -2.41
N LEU A 339 5.23 14.02 -1.97
CA LEU A 339 5.56 14.26 -0.57
C LEU A 339 4.31 14.40 0.32
N ASN A 340 4.25 13.62 1.40
CA ASN A 340 3.15 13.62 2.36
C ASN A 340 3.63 13.33 3.78
N ASP A 341 2.74 13.50 4.76
CA ASP A 341 3.06 13.29 6.18
C ASP A 341 3.51 11.86 6.49
N CYS A 342 3.16 10.86 5.68
CA CYS A 342 3.56 9.47 5.90
C CYS A 342 4.92 9.13 5.31
N ASN A 343 5.37 9.82 4.25
CA ASN A 343 6.65 9.53 3.59
C ASN A 343 7.72 10.62 3.81
N LYS A 344 7.39 11.74 4.49
CA LYS A 344 8.33 12.85 4.81
C LYS A 344 9.54 12.49 5.67
N GLU A 345 9.62 11.28 6.20
CA GLU A 345 10.73 10.83 7.03
C GLU A 345 10.84 9.31 6.92
N PHE A 346 12.08 8.84 6.76
CA PHE A 346 12.38 7.42 6.75
C PHE A 346 13.51 7.09 7.72
N GLN A 347 13.51 5.85 8.17
CA GLN A 347 14.49 5.33 9.11
C GLN A 347 14.99 3.95 8.68
N VAL A 348 16.30 3.75 8.82
CA VAL A 348 16.99 2.47 8.67
C VAL A 348 17.63 2.13 10.01
N SER A 349 16.88 1.49 10.91
CA SER A 349 17.28 1.32 12.32
C SER A 349 18.61 0.60 12.49
N LYS A 350 18.91 -0.41 11.65
CA LYS A 350 20.18 -1.16 11.69
C LYS A 350 21.38 -0.35 11.19
N LEU A 351 21.18 0.56 10.23
CA LEU A 351 22.23 1.44 9.70
C LEU A 351 22.30 2.79 10.45
N LYS A 352 21.48 2.98 11.50
CA LYS A 352 21.36 4.22 12.29
C LYS A 352 21.06 5.47 11.44
N ILE A 353 20.31 5.28 10.36
CA ILE A 353 19.86 6.38 9.49
C ILE A 353 18.47 6.80 9.94
N ASP A 354 18.29 8.09 10.23
CA ASP A 354 17.00 8.74 10.44
C ASP A 354 17.05 10.08 9.70
N LYS A 355 16.24 10.23 8.65
CA LYS A 355 16.33 11.37 7.73
C LYS A 355 14.95 11.83 7.30
N GLY A 356 14.71 13.12 7.49
CA GLY A 356 13.58 13.84 6.89
C GLY A 356 13.78 14.06 5.39
N LEU A 357 12.70 13.90 4.63
CA LEU A 357 12.62 14.12 3.20
C LEU A 357 11.91 15.45 2.91
N ALA A 358 12.47 16.22 1.99
CA ALA A 358 11.87 17.41 1.40
C ALA A 358 11.59 17.19 -0.10
N ALA A 359 10.77 18.05 -0.70
CA ALA A 359 10.54 17.99 -2.14
C ALA A 359 11.86 18.30 -2.89
N GLY A 360 12.16 17.51 -3.92
CA GLY A 360 13.44 17.51 -4.65
C GLY A 360 14.42 16.44 -4.15
N ASP A 361 15.71 16.73 -4.27
CA ASP A 361 16.79 15.78 -3.97
C ASP A 361 17.13 15.72 -2.47
N ASN A 362 17.18 14.50 -1.93
CA ASN A 362 17.56 14.25 -0.55
C ASN A 362 18.73 13.27 -0.51
N ILE A 363 19.93 13.80 -0.23
CA ILE A 363 21.15 13.00 -0.21
C ILE A 363 21.36 12.42 1.19
N VAL A 364 21.59 11.11 1.22
CA VAL A 364 21.92 10.33 2.41
C VAL A 364 23.21 9.58 2.18
N GLU A 365 24.18 9.82 3.07
CA GLU A 365 25.50 9.20 2.99
C GLU A 365 25.64 8.16 4.11
N PHE A 366 26.03 6.95 3.76
CA PHE A 366 26.30 5.88 4.72
C PHE A 366 27.28 4.85 4.14
N THR A 367 27.92 4.06 5.00
CA THR A 367 28.78 2.94 4.56
C THR A 367 28.25 1.65 5.19
N PRO A 368 27.82 0.66 4.39
CA PRO A 368 27.31 -0.59 4.93
C PRO A 368 28.47 -1.56 5.24
N ASP A 369 28.60 -1.96 6.51
CA ASP A 369 29.69 -2.84 6.98
C ASP A 369 29.37 -4.33 6.86
N GLU A 370 28.10 -4.69 6.71
CA GLU A 370 27.61 -6.07 6.66
C GLU A 370 26.70 -6.28 5.45
N ALA A 371 26.84 -7.44 4.80
CA ALA A 371 25.95 -7.84 3.72
C ALA A 371 24.64 -8.39 4.31
N GLY A 372 23.55 -8.18 3.60
CA GLY A 372 22.22 -8.63 4.01
C GLY A 372 21.10 -7.66 3.66
N ASN A 373 19.88 -8.03 4.07
CA ASN A 373 18.69 -7.24 3.85
C ASN A 373 18.41 -6.37 5.07
N PHE A 374 18.50 -5.05 4.89
CA PHE A 374 18.18 -4.07 5.92
C PHE A 374 16.82 -3.46 5.61
N THR A 375 15.82 -3.79 6.43
CA THR A 375 14.50 -3.17 6.29
C THR A 375 14.58 -1.71 6.71
N TYR A 376 14.00 -0.85 5.88
CA TYR A 376 13.78 0.54 6.22
C TYR A 376 12.31 0.88 6.07
N THR A 377 11.87 1.86 6.86
CA THR A 377 10.45 2.21 6.93
C THR A 377 10.27 3.70 7.00
N CYS A 378 9.06 4.19 6.75
CA CYS A 378 8.73 5.55 7.15
C CYS A 378 8.74 5.69 8.67
N TRP A 379 8.69 6.91 9.19
CA TRP A 379 8.69 7.20 10.63
C TRP A 379 7.56 6.50 11.42
N MET A 380 6.47 6.11 10.74
CA MET A 380 5.35 5.36 11.33
C MET A 380 5.43 3.84 11.14
N GLY A 381 6.42 3.33 10.39
CA GLY A 381 6.59 1.89 10.18
C GLY A 381 5.56 1.25 9.22
N MET A 382 4.81 2.07 8.49
CA MET A 382 3.74 1.64 7.60
C MET A 382 4.25 1.34 6.20
N ILE A 383 4.95 2.29 5.59
CA ILE A 383 5.65 2.09 4.32
C ILE A 383 6.96 1.39 4.65
N LYS A 384 7.21 0.25 4.00
CA LYS A 384 8.38 -0.59 4.24
C LYS A 384 9.07 -0.89 2.92
N SER A 385 10.38 -0.88 2.94
CA SER A 385 11.23 -1.29 1.82
C SER A 385 12.56 -1.82 2.35
N LYS A 386 13.50 -2.16 1.46
CA LYS A 386 14.76 -2.82 1.80
C LYS A 386 15.95 -2.14 1.15
N VAL A 387 17.01 -2.02 1.93
CA VAL A 387 18.38 -1.81 1.46
C VAL A 387 19.01 -3.20 1.39
N ILE A 388 19.30 -3.67 0.18
CA ILE A 388 19.95 -4.95 -0.08
C ILE A 388 21.44 -4.67 -0.21
N VAL A 389 22.22 -5.10 0.78
CA VAL A 389 23.68 -4.98 0.74
C VAL A 389 24.26 -6.30 0.24
N VAL A 390 24.96 -6.27 -0.89
CA VAL A 390 25.66 -7.43 -1.45
C VAL A 390 27.15 -7.40 -1.14
N ASP A 391 27.80 -8.56 -1.14
CA ASP A 391 29.23 -8.66 -0.82
C ASP A 391 30.15 -8.05 -1.87
N ASN A 392 29.75 -8.04 -3.15
CA ASN A 392 30.59 -7.56 -4.24
C ASN A 392 29.76 -7.05 -5.44
N GLN A 393 30.42 -6.36 -6.37
CA GLN A 393 29.80 -5.82 -7.58
C GLN A 393 29.22 -6.89 -8.52
N SER A 394 29.78 -8.10 -8.53
CA SER A 394 29.29 -9.19 -9.39
C SER A 394 27.89 -9.65 -8.96
N ASP A 395 27.64 -9.68 -7.65
CA ASP A 395 26.32 -10.00 -7.09
C ASP A 395 25.31 -8.88 -7.38
N LEU A 396 25.75 -7.61 -7.35
CA LEU A 396 24.90 -6.47 -7.77
C LEU A 396 24.44 -6.62 -9.21
N ASN A 397 25.39 -6.85 -10.14
CA ASN A 397 25.11 -7.04 -11.56
C ASN A 397 24.21 -8.28 -11.81
N LYS A 398 24.30 -9.31 -10.97
CA LYS A 398 23.47 -10.52 -11.07
C LYS A 398 22.02 -10.24 -10.68
N ILE A 399 21.81 -9.47 -9.61
CA ILE A 399 20.46 -9.04 -9.18
C ILE A 399 19.86 -8.09 -10.20
N GLU A 400 20.64 -7.15 -10.74
CA GLU A 400 20.24 -6.22 -11.79
C GLU A 400 19.76 -6.96 -13.05
N LYS A 401 20.56 -7.92 -13.55
CA LYS A 401 20.18 -8.76 -14.70
C LYS A 401 18.94 -9.62 -14.44
N LYS A 402 18.74 -10.11 -13.21
CA LYS A 402 17.56 -10.89 -12.84
C LYS A 402 16.31 -10.01 -12.73
N SER A 403 16.47 -8.75 -12.31
CA SER A 403 15.38 -7.78 -12.17
C SER A 403 14.96 -7.17 -13.51
N THR A 404 15.88 -7.05 -14.46
CA THR A 404 15.65 -6.50 -15.81
C THR A 404 15.27 -7.56 -16.85
N ALA A 405 15.41 -8.85 -16.53
CA ALA A 405 14.96 -9.93 -17.39
C ALA A 405 13.41 -10.04 -17.41
N PRO A 406 12.77 -10.19 -18.59
CA PRO A 406 11.34 -10.48 -18.65
C PRO A 406 11.06 -11.80 -17.93
N THR A 407 10.12 -11.75 -16.99
CA THR A 407 9.75 -12.88 -16.12
C THR A 407 9.33 -14.09 -16.95
N SER A 408 10.21 -15.08 -17.08
CA SER A 408 9.83 -16.44 -17.42
C SER A 408 9.49 -17.19 -16.14
N THR A 409 8.29 -17.75 -16.11
CA THR A 409 7.77 -18.60 -15.04
C THR A 409 8.69 -19.81 -14.86
N GLN A 410 9.50 -19.85 -13.80
CA GLN A 410 10.24 -21.06 -13.44
C GLN A 410 9.38 -21.98 -12.57
N GLN A 411 8.93 -23.06 -13.21
CA GLN A 411 8.54 -24.31 -12.57
C GLN A 411 9.80 -25.06 -12.10
N ILE A 412 9.69 -25.72 -10.95
CA ILE A 412 10.77 -26.36 -10.20
C ILE A 412 11.22 -27.70 -10.85
N SER A 413 12.54 -27.78 -11.09
CA SER A 413 13.48 -28.92 -11.11
C SER A 413 13.26 -30.14 -12.02
N THR A 414 14.31 -30.52 -12.78
CA THR A 414 15.24 -31.62 -12.40
C THR A 414 16.49 -31.68 -13.30
N SER A 415 17.63 -31.91 -12.63
CA SER A 415 18.96 -32.43 -13.03
C SER A 415 19.28 -32.73 -14.50
N SER A 416 20.46 -32.29 -14.99
CA SER A 416 21.70 -33.09 -15.05
C SER A 416 22.85 -32.33 -15.75
N ALA A 417 24.07 -32.72 -15.41
CA ALA A 417 25.34 -32.05 -15.67
C ALA A 417 25.78 -32.04 -17.15
N THR A 418 26.65 -31.11 -17.54
CA THR A 418 28.08 -31.34 -17.87
C THR A 418 28.72 -30.07 -18.47
N SER A 419 29.97 -29.87 -18.09
CA SER A 419 30.95 -28.82 -18.45
C SER A 419 31.08 -28.48 -19.94
N ILE A 420 31.54 -27.23 -20.23
CA ILE A 420 32.81 -26.94 -20.95
C ILE A 420 33.14 -25.43 -20.83
N SER A 421 34.42 -25.18 -20.63
CA SER A 421 35.13 -23.89 -20.51
C SER A 421 35.48 -23.30 -21.89
N SER A 422 35.46 -21.96 -22.04
CA SER A 422 36.57 -21.20 -22.70
C SER A 422 36.31 -19.69 -22.83
N SER A 423 37.14 -18.92 -22.11
CA SER A 423 37.86 -17.67 -22.45
C SER A 423 37.50 -16.76 -23.65
N LYS A 424 37.52 -15.45 -23.33
CA LYS A 424 38.13 -14.27 -24.01
C LYS A 424 37.60 -13.72 -25.35
N THR A 425 37.20 -12.45 -25.26
CA THR A 425 37.55 -11.27 -26.09
C THR A 425 37.43 -11.36 -27.62
N SER A 426 36.51 -10.56 -28.20
CA SER A 426 36.76 -9.48 -29.19
C SER A 426 35.51 -9.17 -30.02
N SER A 427 35.38 -7.89 -30.37
CA SER A 427 34.39 -7.29 -31.26
C SER A 427 34.18 -8.09 -32.56
N ASN A 428 32.94 -8.41 -32.90
CA ASN A 428 32.62 -8.78 -34.28
C ASN A 428 31.25 -8.27 -34.74
N SER A 429 31.30 -7.51 -35.83
CA SER A 429 30.25 -6.78 -36.51
C SER A 429 29.53 -7.66 -37.53
N ASN A 430 28.73 -8.62 -37.07
CA ASN A 430 27.86 -9.42 -37.95
C ASN A 430 26.57 -9.84 -37.21
N ALA A 431 25.78 -8.86 -36.77
CA ALA A 431 24.41 -9.13 -36.38
C ALA A 431 23.58 -9.38 -37.67
N PRO A 432 22.78 -10.46 -37.74
CA PRO A 432 22.05 -10.83 -38.95
C PRO A 432 21.00 -9.76 -39.31
N VAL A 433 20.89 -9.45 -40.60
CA VAL A 433 19.84 -8.59 -41.13
C VAL A 433 18.51 -9.33 -41.00
N GLN A 434 17.55 -8.70 -40.34
CA GLN A 434 16.22 -9.24 -40.06
C GLN A 434 15.14 -8.35 -40.69
N THR A 435 14.03 -8.96 -41.08
CA THR A 435 12.87 -8.27 -41.62
C THR A 435 11.74 -8.30 -40.60
N PHE A 436 11.19 -7.11 -40.30
CA PHE A 436 10.12 -6.88 -39.34
C PHE A 436 8.92 -6.31 -40.08
N THR A 437 7.76 -6.97 -39.96
CA THR A 437 6.51 -6.49 -40.54
C THR A 437 5.55 -6.12 -39.42
N GLY A 438 5.07 -4.89 -39.42
CA GLY A 438 4.27 -4.36 -38.33
C GLY A 438 3.70 -2.98 -38.64
N TYR A 439 3.53 -2.17 -37.61
CA TYR A 439 2.97 -0.83 -37.70
C TYR A 439 3.94 0.20 -37.12
N ILE A 440 4.06 1.36 -37.77
CA ILE A 440 4.74 2.51 -37.15
C ILE A 440 3.92 2.96 -35.95
N THR A 441 4.52 3.09 -34.77
CA THR A 441 3.87 3.54 -33.52
C THR A 441 4.87 4.34 -32.66
N THR A 442 4.38 4.92 -31.56
CA THR A 442 5.21 5.41 -30.46
C THR A 442 5.26 4.39 -29.31
N GLU A 443 6.16 4.59 -28.32
CA GLU A 443 6.22 3.72 -27.13
C GLU A 443 4.96 3.81 -26.26
N ASP A 444 4.33 4.99 -26.18
CA ASP A 444 3.14 5.24 -25.38
C ASP A 444 1.92 4.51 -25.97
N ASP A 445 1.80 4.53 -27.29
CA ASP A 445 0.72 3.86 -28.02
C ASP A 445 0.84 2.32 -27.96
N PHE A 446 2.06 1.81 -27.77
CA PHE A 446 2.29 0.38 -27.56
C PHE A 446 1.85 -0.07 -26.15
N ALA A 447 2.13 0.74 -25.12
CA ALA A 447 1.88 0.39 -23.73
C ALA A 447 0.38 0.26 -23.38
N THR A 448 -0.53 0.88 -24.15
CA THR A 448 -1.98 0.87 -23.93
C THR A 448 -2.71 -0.33 -24.52
N ASN A 449 -1.98 -1.39 -24.91
CA ASN A 449 -2.56 -2.70 -25.21
C ASN A 449 -3.50 -2.70 -26.44
N LEU A 450 -3.25 -1.88 -27.48
CA LEU A 450 -3.97 -1.80 -28.77
C LEU A 450 -5.53 -1.77 -28.72
N LYS A 451 -6.13 -1.68 -27.52
CA LYS A 451 -7.57 -1.81 -27.28
C LYS A 451 -8.27 -0.47 -27.11
N GLU A 452 -7.51 0.58 -26.83
CA GLU A 452 -7.97 1.96 -26.90
C GLU A 452 -6.99 2.73 -27.78
N ASP A 453 -7.53 3.29 -28.86
CA ASP A 453 -6.96 4.43 -29.57
C ASP A 453 -5.57 4.32 -30.24
N THR A 454 -5.37 3.35 -31.15
CA THR A 454 -4.59 3.68 -32.37
C THR A 454 -5.21 4.84 -33.17
N ALA A 455 -6.43 5.25 -32.81
CA ALA A 455 -7.11 6.45 -33.26
C ALA A 455 -6.44 7.78 -32.83
N PHE A 456 -5.61 7.78 -31.77
CA PHE A 456 -4.90 8.99 -31.31
C PHE A 456 -3.57 9.23 -32.04
N MET A 457 -3.14 8.32 -32.92
CA MET A 457 -1.95 8.44 -33.77
C MET A 457 -1.99 9.59 -34.80
N ILE A 458 -2.97 10.48 -34.72
CA ILE A 458 -3.02 11.74 -35.49
C ILE A 458 -3.15 12.92 -34.53
N TYR A 459 -2.36 12.93 -33.47
CA TYR A 459 -1.74 14.17 -33.06
C TYR A 459 -0.26 14.07 -33.41
N MET A 460 0.15 14.72 -34.50
CA MET A 460 1.56 15.01 -34.83
C MET A 460 2.36 15.55 -33.63
N ARG A 461 1.66 16.03 -32.59
CA ARG A 461 2.19 16.48 -31.30
C ARG A 461 2.84 15.38 -30.44
N LEU A 462 2.33 14.14 -30.45
CA LEU A 462 2.84 13.05 -29.60
C LEU A 462 4.02 12.32 -30.28
N MET A 463 3.91 12.06 -31.58
CA MET A 463 4.95 11.40 -32.38
C MET A 463 6.27 12.19 -32.50
N THR A 464 6.20 13.50 -32.30
CA THR A 464 7.36 14.40 -32.32
C THR A 464 8.09 14.46 -30.97
N LEU A 465 7.53 13.87 -29.90
CA LEU A 465 8.13 13.87 -28.56
C LEU A 465 8.66 12.50 -28.17
N SER A 466 7.95 11.41 -28.51
CA SER A 466 8.27 10.07 -28.03
C SER A 466 9.16 9.21 -28.95
N GLY A 467 9.50 9.72 -30.14
CA GLY A 467 10.22 8.97 -31.19
C GLY A 467 9.39 7.87 -31.85
N LEU A 468 9.71 7.53 -33.10
CA LEU A 468 8.99 6.52 -33.88
C LEU A 468 9.67 5.15 -33.76
N GLY A 469 8.85 4.10 -33.68
CA GLY A 469 9.29 2.72 -33.72
C GLY A 469 8.32 1.84 -34.49
N ILE A 470 8.58 0.53 -34.46
CA ILE A 470 7.72 -0.49 -35.06
C ILE A 470 7.13 -1.40 -33.97
N THR A 471 5.81 -1.56 -34.00
CA THR A 471 5.07 -2.55 -33.21
C THR A 471 4.70 -3.75 -34.07
N PHE A 472 5.07 -4.95 -33.64
CA PHE A 472 4.75 -6.22 -34.34
C PHE A 472 4.51 -7.36 -33.36
N GLN A 473 3.99 -8.50 -33.84
CA GLN A 473 3.80 -9.69 -33.01
C GLN A 473 5.01 -10.61 -33.07
N GLN A 474 5.51 -10.97 -31.89
CA GLN A 474 6.55 -11.97 -31.70
C GLN A 474 6.09 -12.95 -30.60
N ASP A 475 6.09 -14.24 -30.91
CA ASP A 475 5.67 -15.32 -29.99
C ASP A 475 4.27 -15.11 -29.37
N GLY A 476 3.32 -14.58 -30.16
CA GLY A 476 1.95 -14.32 -29.73
C GLY A 476 1.79 -13.11 -28.82
N LYS A 477 2.83 -12.29 -28.65
CA LYS A 477 2.81 -11.03 -27.89
C LYS A 477 3.18 -9.87 -28.81
N TRP A 478 2.57 -8.72 -28.58
CA TRP A 478 3.00 -7.48 -29.23
C TRP A 478 4.30 -7.02 -28.59
N VAL A 479 5.26 -6.59 -29.42
CA VAL A 479 6.54 -6.01 -29.02
C VAL A 479 6.77 -4.70 -29.81
N PHE A 480 7.47 -3.75 -29.20
CA PHE A 480 7.83 -2.47 -29.81
C PHE A 480 9.35 -2.29 -29.81
N TYR A 481 9.90 -1.93 -30.97
CA TYR A 481 11.32 -1.57 -31.15
C TYR A 481 11.45 -0.16 -31.74
N TYR A 482 12.40 0.62 -31.24
CA TYR A 482 12.75 1.93 -31.79
C TYR A 482 13.44 1.79 -33.15
N ILE A 483 13.22 2.77 -34.01
CA ILE A 483 13.96 2.95 -35.26
C ILE A 483 15.13 3.91 -34.99
N ASP A 484 16.30 3.63 -35.57
CA ASP A 484 17.47 4.47 -35.43
C ASP A 484 17.30 5.87 -36.05
N GLY A 485 18.08 6.82 -35.53
CA GLY A 485 18.01 8.23 -35.91
C GLY A 485 17.86 9.15 -34.70
N ASN A 486 18.08 10.45 -34.90
CA ASN A 486 17.81 11.41 -33.83
C ASN A 486 16.30 11.62 -33.74
N ILE A 487 15.78 11.45 -32.52
CA ILE A 487 14.38 11.75 -32.20
C ILE A 487 14.21 13.27 -32.20
N ALA A 488 13.04 13.74 -32.66
CA ALA A 488 12.68 15.14 -32.66
C ALA A 488 12.67 15.73 -31.24
N THR A 489 13.17 16.96 -31.04
CA THR A 489 13.35 17.55 -29.68
C THR A 489 12.70 18.91 -29.47
N ASP A 490 12.33 19.64 -30.54
CA ASP A 490 11.69 20.96 -30.42
C ASP A 490 10.42 21.05 -31.29
N ASN A 491 9.31 21.44 -30.67
CA ASN A 491 8.02 21.59 -31.34
C ASN A 491 7.57 23.05 -31.31
N LYS A 492 7.76 23.79 -32.42
CA LYS A 492 7.08 25.08 -32.65
C LYS A 492 6.10 24.97 -33.80
N LYS A 493 4.82 25.23 -33.51
CA LYS A 493 3.76 25.33 -34.53
C LYS A 493 3.90 26.67 -35.26
N HIS A 494 4.30 26.64 -36.53
CA HIS A 494 4.21 27.80 -37.44
C HIS A 494 3.01 27.59 -38.37
N GLY A 495 1.84 28.11 -37.99
CA GLY A 495 0.60 27.96 -38.78
C GLY A 495 0.02 26.53 -38.73
N GLU A 496 -0.32 25.95 -39.88
CA GLU A 496 -0.88 24.59 -40.00
C GLU A 496 0.18 23.48 -40.14
N LYS A 497 1.48 23.83 -40.14
CA LYS A 497 2.58 22.90 -40.40
C LYS A 497 3.34 22.58 -39.13
N TRP A 498 3.44 21.29 -38.81
CA TRP A 498 4.35 20.77 -37.79
C TRP A 498 5.71 20.50 -38.42
N THR A 499 6.79 20.92 -37.75
CA THR A 499 8.16 20.67 -38.20
C THR A 499 8.71 19.46 -37.45
N PHE A 500 9.09 18.40 -38.16
CA PHE A 500 9.81 17.26 -37.61
C PHE A 500 11.31 17.49 -37.85
N ASP A 501 12.09 17.64 -36.78
CA ASP A 501 13.54 17.86 -36.79
C ASP A 501 14.36 16.56 -36.59
N GLY A 502 13.68 15.42 -36.46
CA GLY A 502 14.34 14.12 -36.40
C GLY A 502 15.09 13.78 -37.69
N THR A 503 16.15 12.99 -37.57
CA THR A 503 17.08 12.66 -38.68
C THR A 503 17.21 11.16 -38.90
N GLY A 504 17.73 10.75 -40.06
CA GLY A 504 17.90 9.33 -40.38
C GLY A 504 16.57 8.60 -40.58
N SER A 505 16.47 7.37 -40.10
CA SER A 505 15.31 6.51 -40.35
C SER A 505 14.05 6.94 -39.59
N GLN A 506 14.19 7.77 -38.55
CA GLN A 506 13.09 8.53 -37.93
C GLN A 506 12.38 9.47 -38.93
N LEU A 507 13.14 10.16 -39.79
CA LEU A 507 12.58 11.06 -40.81
C LEU A 507 11.86 10.29 -41.92
N ASP A 508 12.37 9.12 -42.29
CA ASP A 508 11.76 8.27 -43.31
C ASP A 508 10.44 7.68 -42.81
N ALA A 509 10.39 7.22 -41.55
CA ALA A 509 9.14 6.81 -40.90
C ALA A 509 8.12 7.96 -40.85
N TRP A 510 8.56 9.16 -40.49
CA TRP A 510 7.69 10.35 -40.46
C TRP A 510 7.07 10.67 -41.81
N LYS A 511 7.84 10.62 -42.91
CA LYS A 511 7.32 10.87 -44.26
C LYS A 511 6.23 9.88 -44.66
N LEU A 512 6.35 8.61 -44.25
CA LEU A 512 5.32 7.59 -44.51
C LEU A 512 4.02 7.90 -43.74
N VAL A 513 4.15 8.32 -42.48
CA VAL A 513 3.00 8.76 -41.65
C VAL A 513 2.34 10.00 -42.24
N GLU A 514 3.13 11.02 -42.63
CA GLU A 514 2.63 12.26 -43.22
C GLU A 514 1.92 12.00 -44.56
N SER A 515 2.47 11.12 -45.42
CA SER A 515 1.87 10.71 -46.69
C SER A 515 0.51 10.02 -46.47
N GLN A 516 0.41 9.07 -45.55
CA GLN A 516 -0.86 8.41 -45.23
C GLN A 516 -1.90 9.37 -44.61
N ALA A 517 -1.46 10.35 -43.82
CA ALA A 517 -2.36 11.36 -43.26
C ALA A 517 -2.96 12.27 -44.36
N LYS A 518 -2.16 12.64 -45.37
CA LYS A 518 -2.62 13.44 -46.53
C LYS A 518 -3.58 12.66 -47.43
N GLU A 519 -3.31 11.37 -47.68
CA GLU A 519 -4.17 10.49 -48.50
C GLU A 519 -5.60 10.32 -47.92
N ASN A 520 -5.75 10.39 -46.60
CA ASN A 520 -7.04 10.19 -45.92
C ASN A 520 -7.88 11.48 -45.76
N ASN A 521 -7.53 12.57 -46.46
CA ASN A 521 -8.23 13.87 -46.42
C ASN A 521 -8.53 14.39 -45.00
N GLY A 522 -7.74 14.00 -43.99
CA GLY A 522 -7.97 14.37 -42.58
C GLY A 522 -9.26 13.84 -41.93
N VAL A 523 -10.10 13.07 -42.65
CA VAL A 523 -11.46 12.68 -42.20
C VAL A 523 -11.59 11.20 -41.82
N ASN A 524 -10.49 10.43 -41.76
CA ASN A 524 -10.53 9.08 -41.18
C ASN A 524 -9.32 8.81 -40.26
N LYS A 525 -9.45 9.31 -39.02
CA LYS A 525 -8.61 8.90 -37.88
C LYS A 525 -8.96 7.47 -37.53
N MET A 526 -8.09 6.47 -37.76
CA MET A 526 -8.11 5.15 -37.08
C MET A 526 -7.23 4.05 -37.72
N LYS A 527 -6.38 4.32 -38.72
CA LYS A 527 -5.57 3.25 -39.34
C LYS A 527 -4.07 3.44 -39.08
N PRO A 528 -3.42 2.52 -38.34
CA PRO A 528 -1.96 2.54 -38.18
C PRO A 528 -1.28 2.38 -39.56
N VAL A 529 -0.03 2.85 -39.69
CA VAL A 529 0.73 2.78 -40.95
C VAL A 529 1.42 1.42 -41.01
N PRO A 530 0.98 0.49 -41.87
CA PRO A 530 1.63 -0.81 -42.00
C PRO A 530 2.95 -0.64 -42.75
N VAL A 531 4.01 -1.22 -42.21
CA VAL A 531 5.36 -1.13 -42.78
C VAL A 531 6.10 -2.46 -42.68
N THR A 532 7.02 -2.64 -43.62
CA THR A 532 8.06 -3.66 -43.55
C THR A 532 9.41 -2.98 -43.44
N ILE A 533 10.11 -3.24 -42.34
CA ILE A 533 11.44 -2.70 -42.01
C ILE A 533 12.45 -3.83 -42.10
N THR A 534 13.53 -3.62 -42.85
CA THR A 534 14.68 -4.53 -42.86
C THR A 534 15.86 -3.84 -42.19
N GLY A 535 16.44 -4.46 -41.17
CA GLY A 535 17.46 -3.82 -40.34
C GLY A 535 18.25 -4.79 -39.46
N ILE A 536 19.13 -4.25 -38.63
CA ILE A 536 19.99 -4.99 -37.72
C ILE A 536 19.65 -4.62 -36.27
N LEU A 537 19.38 -5.62 -35.44
CA LEU A 537 19.32 -5.47 -33.99
C LEU A 537 20.75 -5.50 -33.44
N ASN A 538 21.29 -4.34 -33.08
CA ASN A 538 22.65 -4.22 -32.54
C ASN A 538 22.73 -4.42 -31.01
N GLY A 539 21.59 -4.72 -30.36
CA GLY A 539 21.50 -4.90 -28.91
C GLY A 539 21.47 -3.60 -28.11
N ASN A 540 21.47 -2.44 -28.78
CA ASN A 540 21.31 -1.16 -28.12
C ASN A 540 19.83 -0.94 -27.77
N THR A 541 19.60 -0.22 -26.68
CA THR A 541 18.26 0.20 -26.26
C THR A 541 18.19 1.72 -26.16
N GLN A 542 17.01 2.27 -26.38
CA GLN A 542 16.71 3.69 -26.25
C GLN A 542 15.48 3.87 -25.38
N THR A 543 15.43 5.00 -24.69
CA THR A 543 14.26 5.46 -23.94
C THR A 543 13.79 6.78 -24.55
N ASN A 544 12.52 7.11 -24.38
CA ASN A 544 11.95 8.37 -24.82
C ASN A 544 12.74 9.56 -24.24
N PRO A 545 13.25 10.47 -25.09
CA PRO A 545 13.96 11.67 -24.66
C PRO A 545 13.04 12.87 -24.38
N GLY A 546 11.74 12.72 -24.62
CA GLY A 546 10.70 13.74 -24.46
C GLY A 546 10.37 14.07 -23.00
N LEU A 547 9.57 15.14 -22.82
CA LEU A 547 9.12 15.59 -21.49
C LEU A 547 8.20 14.58 -20.77
N ASP A 548 7.68 13.60 -21.52
CA ASP A 548 6.82 12.51 -21.07
C ASP A 548 7.57 11.17 -20.90
N ALA A 549 8.91 11.19 -20.91
CA ALA A 549 9.74 10.01 -20.75
C ALA A 549 9.32 9.13 -19.55
N ASP A 550 8.94 7.88 -19.84
CA ASP A 550 8.49 6.92 -18.82
C ASP A 550 9.65 6.05 -18.27
N GLY A 551 10.88 6.30 -18.73
CA GLY A 551 12.10 5.60 -18.31
C GLY A 551 12.21 4.16 -18.83
N LYS A 552 11.32 3.70 -19.73
CA LYS A 552 11.41 2.36 -20.31
C LYS A 552 12.42 2.33 -21.46
N TYR A 553 13.15 1.22 -21.55
CA TYR A 553 14.16 1.00 -22.58
C TYR A 553 13.65 -0.02 -23.60
N PHE A 554 13.61 0.39 -24.87
CA PHE A 554 13.21 -0.46 -25.99
C PHE A 554 14.39 -0.72 -26.93
N PRO A 555 14.53 -1.93 -27.50
CA PRO A 555 15.57 -2.25 -28.49
C PRO A 555 15.51 -1.34 -29.72
N ILE A 556 16.68 -1.02 -30.29
CA ILE A 556 16.81 -0.21 -31.49
C ILE A 556 17.09 -1.09 -32.71
N ILE A 557 16.37 -0.84 -33.80
CA ILE A 557 16.65 -1.40 -35.12
C ILE A 557 17.45 -0.36 -35.91
N VAL A 558 18.64 -0.73 -36.35
CA VAL A 558 19.38 0.03 -37.37
C VAL A 558 18.78 -0.30 -38.73
N VAL A 559 18.01 0.62 -39.29
CA VAL A 559 17.21 0.39 -40.49
C VAL A 559 18.08 0.47 -41.74
N LYS A 560 17.99 -0.57 -42.58
CA LYS A 560 18.59 -0.60 -43.92
C LYS A 560 17.59 -0.24 -45.02
N SER A 561 16.33 -0.64 -44.85
CA SER A 561 15.24 -0.26 -45.73
C SER A 561 13.91 -0.26 -44.99
N MET A 562 13.00 0.62 -45.39
CA MET A 562 11.66 0.75 -44.86
C MET A 562 10.68 0.99 -46.00
N THR A 563 9.65 0.15 -46.08
CA THR A 563 8.64 0.22 -47.14
C THR A 563 7.24 0.21 -46.52
N LYS A 564 6.37 1.11 -46.97
CA LYS A 564 4.94 1.10 -46.61
C LYS A 564 4.25 -0.06 -47.35
N ASN A 565 3.45 -0.84 -46.63
CA ASN A 565 2.71 -1.98 -47.17
C ASN A 565 1.35 -1.57 -47.73
#